data_AF-T0ZPU6-F1
#
_entry.id   AF-T0ZPU6-F1
#
_cell.length_a   1.000
_cell.length_b   1.000
_cell.length_c   1.000
_cell.angle_alpha   90.00
_cell.angle_beta   90.00
_cell.angle_gamma   90.00
#
_symmetry.space_group_name_H-M   'P 1'
#
loop_
_entity.id
_entity.type
_entity.pdbx_description
1 polymer ?
#
loop_
_entity_poly.entity_id
_entity_poly.type
_entity_poly.pdbx_seq_one_letter_code
_entity_poly.pdbx_strand_id
1 'polypeptide(L)'
;SSIESSYQWARVLRVADAVGRPVYAPLWRRPPDRVVREEIAAGLDIRFVHLAAEALDPAWLGERLDAERLRRLEDGPVRRAGVHVAGEGGEYETLVLNAPFFRQRIVLDDVERLLRPPTARLTIRKAHLAPAGPRPERRP
;
A
#
# COMPACT_ATOMS: atom_id res chain seq x y z
N SER A 1 -6.61 3.77 -3.64
CA SER A 1 -5.46 4.62 -4.02
C SER A 1 -5.78 5.23 -5.37
N SER A 2 -5.51 6.52 -5.59
CA SER A 2 -5.85 7.23 -6.83
C SER A 2 -4.60 7.33 -7.72
N ILE A 3 -4.17 6.20 -8.29
CA ILE A 3 -3.07 6.16 -9.25
C ILE A 3 -3.64 6.24 -10.69
N GLU A 4 -4.84 5.67 -10.94
CA GLU A 4 -5.49 5.69 -12.25
C GLU A 4 -7.00 6.06 -12.25
N SER A 5 -7.68 6.05 -11.09
CA SER A 5 -9.15 6.29 -11.06
C SER A 5 -9.55 7.72 -11.47
N SER A 6 -10.04 7.86 -12.70
CA SER A 6 -10.64 9.10 -13.24
C SER A 6 -11.81 9.62 -12.40
N TYR A 7 -12.55 8.73 -11.74
CA TYR A 7 -13.67 9.08 -10.86
C TYR A 7 -13.19 9.76 -9.56
N GLN A 8 -12.19 9.18 -8.89
CA GLN A 8 -11.61 9.79 -7.68
C GLN A 8 -10.92 11.12 -8.03
N TRP A 9 -10.24 11.18 -9.17
CA TRP A 9 -9.61 12.39 -9.67
C TRP A 9 -10.62 13.53 -9.93
N ALA A 10 -11.74 13.25 -10.61
CA ALA A 10 -12.77 14.25 -10.89
C ALA A 10 -13.44 14.79 -9.60
N ARG A 11 -13.45 14.01 -8.52
CA ARG A 11 -13.95 14.48 -7.21
C ARG A 11 -12.94 15.37 -6.51
N VAL A 12 -11.65 15.00 -6.53
CA VAL A 12 -10.57 15.82 -5.96
C VAL A 12 -10.47 17.17 -6.66
N LEU A 13 -10.54 17.18 -8.00
CA LEU A 13 -10.52 18.42 -8.78
C LEU A 13 -11.70 19.34 -8.46
N ARG A 14 -12.93 18.79 -8.37
CA ARG A 14 -14.12 19.58 -8.00
C ARG A 14 -14.01 20.22 -6.62
N VAL A 15 -13.45 19.51 -5.65
CA VAL A 15 -13.24 20.05 -4.29
C VAL A 15 -12.16 21.12 -4.30
N ALA A 16 -11.04 20.88 -4.98
CA ALA A 16 -9.92 21.81 -5.04
C ALA A 16 -10.28 23.13 -5.74
N ASP A 17 -11.08 23.06 -6.81
CA ASP A 17 -11.65 24.21 -7.51
C ASP A 17 -12.56 25.03 -6.59
N ALA A 18 -13.44 24.35 -5.84
CA ALA A 18 -14.33 25.00 -4.87
C ALA A 18 -13.60 25.73 -3.73
N VAL A 19 -12.35 25.34 -3.41
CA VAL A 19 -11.53 25.99 -2.36
C VAL A 19 -10.37 26.83 -2.92
N GLY A 20 -10.29 27.00 -4.24
CA GLY A 20 -9.26 27.79 -4.91
C GLY A 20 -7.82 27.32 -4.67
N ARG A 21 -7.60 26.00 -4.49
CA ARG A 21 -6.27 25.43 -4.21
C ARG A 21 -5.75 24.60 -5.38
N PRO A 22 -4.43 24.65 -5.68
CA PRO A 22 -3.84 23.79 -6.68
C PRO A 22 -3.81 22.32 -6.21
N VAL A 23 -4.01 21.39 -7.15
CA VAL A 23 -3.90 19.95 -6.89
C VAL A 23 -2.52 19.47 -7.35
N TYR A 24 -1.77 18.85 -6.44
CA TYR A 24 -0.52 18.17 -6.75
C TYR A 24 -0.74 16.66 -6.72
N ALA A 25 -0.60 16.00 -7.87
CA ALA A 25 -0.81 14.57 -8.03
C ALA A 25 0.46 13.88 -8.55
N PRO A 26 1.50 13.69 -7.71
CA PRO A 26 2.82 13.27 -8.15
C PRO A 26 2.89 11.85 -8.74
N LEU A 27 1.87 11.02 -8.48
CA LEU A 27 1.78 9.65 -8.96
C LEU A 27 0.84 9.46 -10.16
N TRP A 28 0.18 10.54 -10.62
CA TRP A 28 -0.83 10.48 -11.67
C TRP A 28 -0.23 10.03 -13.01
N ARG A 29 -0.89 9.07 -13.69
CA ARG A 29 -0.46 8.49 -14.99
C ARG A 29 0.91 7.81 -14.97
N ARG A 30 1.43 7.48 -13.79
CA ARG A 30 2.63 6.65 -13.68
C ARG A 30 2.23 5.18 -13.76
N PRO A 31 3.02 4.31 -14.42
CA PRO A 31 2.75 2.88 -14.42
C PRO A 31 2.68 2.34 -12.98
N PRO A 32 1.58 1.69 -12.56
CA PRO A 32 1.39 1.29 -11.16
C PRO A 32 2.47 0.34 -10.63
N ASP A 33 2.95 -0.58 -11.47
CA ASP A 33 4.08 -1.48 -11.19
C ASP A 33 5.36 -0.70 -10.86
N ARG A 34 5.65 0.34 -11.64
CA ARG A 34 6.80 1.22 -11.41
C ARG A 34 6.66 1.98 -10.11
N VAL A 35 5.46 2.47 -9.79
CA VAL A 35 5.20 3.19 -8.53
C VAL A 35 5.48 2.29 -7.34
N VAL A 36 4.89 1.08 -7.29
CA VAL A 36 5.08 0.14 -6.18
C VAL A 36 6.55 -0.26 -6.06
N ARG A 37 7.25 -0.49 -7.17
CA ARG A 37 8.69 -0.79 -7.18
C ARG A 37 9.53 0.35 -6.61
N GLU A 38 9.20 1.59 -6.94
CA GLU A 38 9.87 2.78 -6.39
C GLU A 38 9.57 2.98 -4.90
N GLU A 39 8.36 2.68 -4.43
CA GLU A 39 8.02 2.72 -3.00
C GLU A 39 8.84 1.69 -2.21
N ILE A 40 8.97 0.46 -2.73
CA ILE A 40 9.82 -0.58 -2.15
C ILE A 40 11.28 -0.13 -2.15
N ALA A 41 11.78 0.38 -3.28
CA ALA A 41 13.16 0.84 -3.42
C ALA A 41 13.47 2.07 -2.54
N ALA A 42 12.48 2.93 -2.31
CA ALA A 42 12.56 4.05 -1.38
C ALA A 42 12.54 3.59 0.09
N GLY A 43 12.43 2.29 0.37
CA GLY A 43 12.56 1.75 1.72
C GLY A 43 11.30 1.88 2.58
N LEU A 44 10.12 2.05 1.97
CA LEU A 44 8.86 2.03 2.71
C LEU A 44 8.60 0.63 3.29
N ASP A 45 8.21 0.56 4.56
CA ASP A 45 7.73 -0.67 5.22
C ASP A 45 6.22 -0.79 5.04
N ILE A 46 5.81 -1.25 3.86
CA ILE A 46 4.42 -1.40 3.45
C ILE A 46 3.92 -2.78 3.87
N ARG A 47 2.82 -2.84 4.64
CA ARG A 47 2.20 -4.08 5.11
C ARG A 47 0.82 -4.28 4.52
N PHE A 48 0.47 -5.51 4.14
CA PHE A 48 -0.90 -5.84 3.78
C PHE A 48 -1.78 -5.88 5.05
N VAL A 49 -2.90 -5.15 5.05
CA VAL A 49 -3.83 -5.08 6.19
C VAL A 49 -5.25 -5.50 5.84
N HIS A 50 -5.58 -5.61 4.55
CA HIS A 50 -6.83 -6.14 4.06
C HIS A 50 -6.56 -6.86 2.74
N LEU A 51 -7.17 -8.02 2.53
CA LEU A 51 -7.19 -8.79 1.29
C LEU A 51 -8.66 -9.08 0.96
N ALA A 52 -9.06 -8.85 -0.28
CA ALA A 52 -10.43 -9.01 -0.76
C ALA A 52 -10.50 -9.68 -2.14
N ALA A 53 -9.49 -10.49 -2.48
CA ALA A 53 -9.44 -11.29 -3.70
C ALA A 53 -9.02 -12.73 -3.37
N GLU A 54 -9.74 -13.72 -3.89
CA GLU A 54 -9.49 -15.14 -3.62
C GLU A 54 -8.09 -15.60 -4.07
N ALA A 55 -7.53 -14.97 -5.10
CA ALA A 55 -6.19 -15.27 -5.58
C ALA A 55 -5.08 -14.83 -4.62
N LEU A 56 -5.38 -13.99 -3.63
CA LEU A 56 -4.43 -13.55 -2.62
C LEU A 56 -4.41 -14.53 -1.44
N ASP A 57 -3.21 -15.03 -1.14
CA ASP A 57 -2.98 -15.92 -0.01
C ASP A 57 -3.22 -15.18 1.31
N PRO A 58 -4.15 -15.63 2.18
CA PRO A 58 -4.39 -15.05 3.50
C PRO A 58 -3.13 -14.96 4.39
N ALA A 59 -2.10 -15.75 4.10
CA ALA A 59 -0.79 -15.66 4.76
C ALA A 59 -0.13 -14.29 4.55
N TRP A 60 -0.44 -13.56 3.47
CA TRP A 60 0.11 -12.23 3.20
C TRP A 60 -0.37 -11.17 4.20
N LEU A 61 -1.45 -11.43 4.93
CA LEU A 61 -1.97 -10.48 5.91
C LEU A 61 -0.95 -10.22 7.04
N GLY A 62 -0.54 -8.95 7.20
CA GLY A 62 0.52 -8.50 8.11
C GLY A 62 1.94 -8.58 7.53
N GLU A 63 2.11 -9.27 6.41
CA GLU A 63 3.40 -9.39 5.74
C GLU A 63 3.77 -8.13 4.96
N ARG A 64 5.06 -7.98 4.69
CA ARG A 64 5.59 -6.84 3.92
C ARG A 64 5.36 -7.02 2.43
N LEU A 65 4.92 -5.97 1.74
CA LEU A 65 5.02 -5.89 0.29
C LEU A 65 6.49 -5.66 -0.09
N ASP A 66 7.17 -6.76 -0.42
CA ASP A 66 8.57 -6.79 -0.82
C ASP A 66 8.72 -7.17 -2.31
N ALA A 67 9.96 -7.29 -2.78
CA ALA A 67 10.24 -7.63 -4.16
C ALA A 67 9.68 -8.99 -4.58
N GLU A 68 9.53 -9.95 -3.66
CA GLU A 68 8.96 -11.27 -3.98
C GLU A 68 7.45 -11.18 -4.18
N ARG A 69 6.75 -10.54 -3.25
CA ARG A 69 5.30 -10.35 -3.34
C ARG A 69 4.92 -9.43 -4.49
N LEU A 70 5.74 -8.41 -4.79
CA LEU A 70 5.59 -7.62 -6.00
C LEU A 70 5.69 -8.49 -7.26
N ARG A 71 6.69 -9.37 -7.37
CA ARG A 71 6.78 -10.30 -8.51
C ARG A 71 5.54 -11.20 -8.64
N ARG A 72 4.99 -11.66 -7.52
CA ARG A 72 3.74 -12.44 -7.51
C ARG A 72 2.52 -11.63 -7.95
N LEU A 73 2.50 -10.32 -7.72
CA LEU A 73 1.45 -9.41 -8.21
C LEU A 73 1.64 -9.04 -9.69
N GLU A 74 2.89 -8.89 -10.13
CA GLU A 74 3.25 -8.56 -11.52
C GLU A 74 3.00 -9.75 -12.45
N ASP A 75 3.36 -10.96 -12.01
CA ASP A 75 3.38 -12.19 -12.78
C ASP A 75 2.72 -13.37 -12.04
N GLY A 76 2.25 -14.36 -12.79
CA GLY A 76 1.77 -15.62 -12.20
C GLY A 76 0.26 -15.66 -11.91
N PRO A 77 -0.18 -16.53 -10.98
CA PRO A 77 -1.61 -16.79 -10.76
C PRO A 77 -2.40 -15.56 -10.31
N VAL A 78 -1.82 -14.72 -9.45
CA VAL A 78 -2.47 -13.52 -8.91
C VAL A 78 -2.76 -12.50 -10.02
N ARG A 79 -1.77 -12.26 -10.89
CA ARG A 79 -1.95 -11.41 -12.07
C ARG A 79 -2.99 -11.98 -13.04
N ARG A 80 -2.94 -13.28 -13.31
CA ARG A 80 -3.92 -13.96 -14.20
C ARG A 80 -5.34 -13.91 -13.64
N ALA A 81 -5.50 -13.85 -12.33
CA ALA A 81 -6.78 -13.67 -11.66
C ALA A 81 -7.29 -12.21 -11.68
N GLY A 82 -6.55 -11.28 -12.29
CA GLY A 82 -6.99 -9.89 -12.48
C GLY A 82 -6.70 -8.96 -11.31
N VAL A 83 -5.91 -9.38 -10.32
CA VAL A 83 -5.54 -8.51 -9.19
C VAL A 83 -4.64 -7.36 -9.67
N HIS A 84 -5.02 -6.13 -9.38
CA HIS A 84 -4.24 -4.96 -9.70
C HIS A 84 -2.94 -4.89 -8.88
N VAL A 85 -1.80 -4.63 -9.55
CA VAL A 85 -0.45 -4.60 -8.92
C VAL A 85 -0.30 -3.54 -7.81
N ALA A 86 -1.13 -2.49 -7.85
CA ALA A 86 -1.20 -1.43 -6.84
C ALA A 86 -2.47 -1.49 -5.98
N GLY A 87 -3.27 -2.56 -6.09
CA GLY A 87 -4.51 -2.76 -5.32
C GLY A 87 -5.61 -1.73 -5.61
N GLU A 88 -5.62 -1.14 -6.81
CA GLU A 88 -6.55 -0.06 -7.15
C GLU A 88 -8.01 -0.52 -7.24
N GLY A 89 -8.24 -1.80 -7.56
CA GLY A 89 -9.56 -2.41 -7.58
C GLY A 89 -10.10 -2.74 -6.18
N GLY A 90 -9.34 -2.47 -5.12
CA GLY A 90 -9.70 -2.80 -3.74
C GLY A 90 -9.39 -4.25 -3.37
N GLU A 91 -8.57 -4.94 -4.17
CA GLU A 91 -8.17 -6.34 -3.95
C GLU A 91 -7.34 -6.49 -2.68
N TYR A 92 -6.63 -5.45 -2.28
CA TYR A 92 -5.97 -5.37 -0.99
C TYR A 92 -5.81 -3.91 -0.54
N GLU A 93 -5.60 -3.73 0.76
CA GLU A 93 -5.21 -2.45 1.35
C GLU A 93 -3.90 -2.62 2.11
N THR A 94 -3.13 -1.53 2.16
CA THR A 94 -1.82 -1.51 2.83
C THR A 94 -1.73 -0.44 3.92
N LEU A 95 -0.81 -0.67 4.86
CA LEU A 95 -0.41 0.29 5.89
C LEU A 95 1.11 0.45 5.85
N VAL A 96 1.59 1.69 5.84
CA VAL A 96 3.03 1.99 5.92
C VAL A 96 3.43 2.15 7.38
N LEU A 97 4.21 1.20 7.91
CA LEU A 97 4.68 1.23 9.30
C LEU A 97 5.94 2.09 9.49
N ASN A 98 6.74 2.25 8.45
CA ASN A 98 7.95 3.05 8.48
C ASN A 98 8.31 3.56 7.08
N ALA A 99 9.03 4.68 6.99
CA ALA A 99 9.60 5.20 5.76
C ALA A 99 10.83 6.07 6.10
N PRO A 100 11.76 6.34 5.16
CA PRO A 100 12.95 7.16 5.46
C PRO A 100 12.64 8.57 5.98
N PHE A 101 11.47 9.10 5.62
CA PHE A 101 10.99 10.43 6.04
C PHE A 101 10.12 10.39 7.32
N PHE A 102 9.88 9.22 7.91
CA PHE A 102 9.22 9.13 9.21
C PHE A 102 10.21 9.54 10.33
N ARG A 103 9.72 10.30 11.32
CA ARG A 103 10.50 10.62 12.53
C ARG A 103 10.57 9.42 13.49
N GLN A 104 9.51 8.63 13.54
CA GLN A 104 9.34 7.44 14.35
C GLN A 104 8.60 6.39 13.53
N ARG A 105 8.93 5.11 13.75
CA ARG A 105 8.20 4.00 13.14
C ARG A 105 6.99 3.63 14.00
N ILE A 106 5.97 3.09 13.36
CA ILE A 106 4.81 2.48 14.03
C ILE A 106 5.16 1.04 14.35
N VAL A 107 5.04 0.65 15.61
CA VAL A 107 5.16 -0.73 16.07
C VAL A 107 3.77 -1.21 16.45
N LEU A 108 3.36 -2.34 15.88
CA LEU A 108 2.07 -2.97 16.18
C LEU A 108 2.24 -3.87 17.40
N ASP A 109 1.51 -3.58 18.48
CA ASP A 109 1.63 -4.30 19.76
C ASP A 109 0.59 -5.40 19.91
N ASP A 110 -0.62 -5.14 19.44
CA ASP A 110 -1.76 -6.05 19.51
C ASP A 110 -2.52 -6.01 18.19
N VAL A 111 -2.54 -7.16 17.51
CA VAL A 111 -3.16 -7.34 16.20
C VAL A 111 -3.99 -8.61 16.19
N GLU A 112 -5.18 -8.50 15.60
CA GLU A 112 -6.10 -9.61 15.41
C GLU A 112 -6.22 -9.89 13.91
N ARG A 113 -6.01 -11.16 13.51
CA ARG A 113 -6.25 -11.61 12.14
C ARG A 113 -7.68 -12.13 12.03
N LEU A 114 -8.53 -11.43 11.29
CA LEU A 114 -9.88 -11.85 10.99
C LEU A 114 -9.93 -12.44 9.58
N LEU A 115 -10.08 -13.77 9.50
CA LEU A 115 -10.24 -14.48 8.22
C LEU A 115 -11.73 -14.74 7.98
N ARG A 116 -12.32 -14.10 6.96
CA ARG A 116 -13.73 -14.28 6.57
C ARG A 116 -13.83 -14.32 5.04
N PRO A 117 -13.77 -15.51 4.43
CA PRO A 117 -13.84 -15.63 2.97
C PRO A 117 -15.00 -14.83 2.37
N PRO A 118 -14.78 -14.10 1.26
CA PRO A 118 -13.55 -14.05 0.45
C PRO A 118 -12.49 -13.04 0.96
N THR A 119 -12.66 -12.47 2.16
CA THR A 119 -11.83 -11.40 2.71
C THR A 119 -10.96 -11.84 3.90
N ALA A 120 -9.86 -11.14 4.13
CA ALA A 120 -9.02 -11.28 5.31
C ALA A 120 -8.55 -9.89 5.77
N ARG A 121 -8.67 -9.58 7.06
CA ARG A 121 -8.34 -8.25 7.61
C ARG A 121 -7.50 -8.34 8.87
N LEU A 122 -6.53 -7.43 8.98
CA LEU A 122 -5.71 -7.22 10.17
C LEU A 122 -6.32 -6.07 10.97
N THR A 123 -6.85 -6.37 12.15
CA THR A 123 -7.36 -5.34 13.07
C THR A 123 -6.27 -5.00 14.07
N ILE A 124 -5.77 -3.77 13.99
CA ILE A 124 -4.77 -3.24 14.92
C ILE A 124 -5.51 -2.72 16.15
N ARG A 125 -5.32 -3.37 17.29
CA ARG A 125 -5.93 -3.00 18.58
C ARG A 125 -5.05 -2.02 19.36
N LYS A 126 -3.73 -2.21 19.27
CA LYS A 126 -2.74 -1.36 19.94
C LYS A 126 -1.48 -1.20 19.08
N ALA A 127 -0.94 0.00 19.07
CA ALA A 127 0.33 0.34 18.45
C ALA A 127 1.00 1.49 19.21
N HIS A 128 2.31 1.61 19.10
CA HIS A 128 3.08 2.72 19.63
C HIS A 128 4.11 3.25 18.63
N LEU A 129 4.67 4.43 18.91
CA LEU A 129 5.76 5.00 18.15
C LEU A 129 7.10 4.64 18.78
N ALA A 130 8.01 4.12 17.97
CA ALA A 130 9.39 3.84 18.37
C ALA A 130 10.37 4.64 17.48
N PRO A 131 11.62 4.88 17.90
CA PRO A 131 12.62 5.47 17.02
C PRO A 131 12.66 4.74 15.67
N ALA A 132 12.68 5.51 14.57
CA ALA A 132 12.91 4.92 13.26
C ALA A 132 14.27 4.20 13.30
N GLY A 133 14.31 2.92 12.92
CA GLY A 133 15.57 2.17 12.85
C GLY A 133 16.61 2.86 11.95
N PRO A 134 17.85 2.35 11.89
CA PRO A 134 18.91 2.97 11.11
C PRO A 134 18.42 3.26 9.67
N ARG A 135 18.60 4.50 9.23
CA ARG A 135 18.23 4.91 7.88
C ARG A 135 19.14 4.17 6.89
N PRO A 136 18.61 3.56 5.81
CA PRO A 136 19.48 3.09 4.74
C PRO A 136 20.30 4.26 4.24
N GLU A 137 21.61 4.07 4.10
CA GLU A 137 22.51 5.10 3.59
C GLU A 137 21.99 5.58 2.24
N ARG A 138 21.86 6.91 2.09
CA ARG A 138 21.56 7.50 0.78
C ARG A 138 22.75 7.20 -0.11
N ARG A 139 22.58 6.30 -1.10
CA ARG A 139 23.57 6.18 -2.17
C ARG A 139 23.64 7.54 -2.89
N PRO A 140 24.85 8.09 -3.10
CA PRO A 140 25.05 9.39 -3.75
C PRO A 140 24.50 9.41 -5.18
#